data_AF-A0A496ZLN7-F1
#
_entry.id   AF-A0A496ZLN7-F1
#
_cell.length_a   1.000
_cell.length_b   1.000
_cell.length_c   1.000
_cell.angle_alpha   90.00
_cell.angle_beta   90.00
_cell.angle_gamma   90.00
#
_symmetry.space_group_name_H-M   'P 1'
#
loop_
_entity.id
_entity.type
_entity.pdbx_description
1 polymer ?
#
loop_
_entity_poly.entity_id
_entity_poly.type
_entity_poly.pdbx_seq_one_letter_code
_entity_poly.pdbx_strand_id
1 'polypeptide(L)'
;MKKLLIILLPILILIGCSSEGEIKIINRTNHNLYFSIKNNDYILEGSQTSDPTQSIDIDTGRQFLFWGDDEKAVAMHLEGETFMLQDADASGNPNGLFYTETTLHVEPDKTLKVFCDATHAGVKLINNSFQNVENFSYFTDDSDTLKTLNYEPILSGETFWSRLKASTVWDSIIYSFVVEFEDGT
;
A
#
# COMPACT_ATOMS: atom_id res chain seq x y z
N MET A 1 53.63 22.99 -16.14
CA MET A 1 52.64 21.90 -16.24
C MET A 1 52.30 21.24 -14.89
N LYS A 2 53.26 21.04 -13.96
CA LYS A 2 52.97 20.48 -12.62
C LYS A 2 52.01 21.29 -11.73
N LYS A 3 51.96 22.63 -11.86
CA LYS A 3 51.07 23.50 -11.06
C LYS A 3 49.60 23.45 -11.48
N LEU A 4 49.30 23.10 -12.74
CA LEU A 4 47.91 22.98 -13.21
C LEU A 4 47.23 21.71 -12.67
N LEU A 5 48.02 20.65 -12.47
CA LEU A 5 47.55 19.35 -11.97
C LEU A 5 47.12 19.39 -10.50
N ILE A 6 47.71 20.29 -9.71
CA ILE A 6 47.41 20.47 -8.28
C ILE A 6 46.10 21.27 -8.07
N ILE A 7 45.71 22.11 -9.04
CA ILE A 7 44.42 22.83 -9.00
C ILE A 7 43.28 21.96 -9.54
N LEU A 8 43.57 21.04 -10.46
CA LEU A 8 42.54 20.14 -11.02
C LEU A 8 42.03 19.10 -9.99
N LEU A 9 42.90 18.66 -9.08
CA LEU A 9 42.59 17.65 -8.07
C LEU A 9 41.48 18.07 -7.09
N PRO A 10 41.47 19.29 -6.49
CA PRO A 10 40.36 19.73 -5.63
C PRO A 10 39.07 20.02 -6.41
N ILE A 11 39.14 20.35 -7.70
CA ILE A 11 37.94 20.59 -8.54
C ILE A 11 37.24 19.27 -8.85
N LEU A 12 37.98 18.18 -9.07
CA LEU A 12 37.42 16.84 -9.24
C LEU A 12 36.70 16.31 -7.97
N ILE A 13 37.14 16.73 -6.78
CA ILE A 13 36.51 16.35 -5.50
C ILE A 13 35.18 17.09 -5.28
N LEU A 14 34.96 18.23 -5.95
CA LEU A 14 33.75 19.06 -5.84
C LEU A 14 32.65 18.70 -6.85
N ILE A 15 32.88 17.73 -7.73
CA ILE A 15 31.84 17.22 -8.63
C ILE A 15 30.96 16.27 -7.82
N GLY A 16 29.98 16.83 -7.11
CA GLY A 16 28.92 16.03 -6.50
C GLY A 16 28.14 15.31 -7.60
N CYS A 17 28.05 13.98 -7.51
CA CYS A 17 27.16 13.22 -8.39
C CYS A 17 25.72 13.45 -7.90
N SER A 18 24.77 13.64 -8.82
CA SER A 18 23.35 13.50 -8.46
C SER A 18 23.14 12.06 -8.02
N SER A 19 22.49 11.87 -6.88
CA SER A 19 22.19 10.56 -6.34
C SER A 19 20.68 10.32 -6.35
N GLU A 20 20.28 9.15 -6.81
CA GLU A 20 18.88 8.74 -6.90
C GLU A 20 18.70 7.49 -6.06
N GLY A 21 17.64 7.45 -5.26
CA GLY A 21 17.17 6.24 -4.60
C GLY A 21 15.89 5.75 -5.29
N GLU A 22 15.57 4.48 -5.16
CA GLU A 22 14.38 3.88 -5.78
C GLU A 22 13.44 3.35 -4.70
N ILE A 23 12.15 3.62 -4.83
CA ILE A 23 11.11 2.90 -4.08
C ILE A 23 10.51 1.86 -5.00
N LYS A 24 10.57 0.59 -4.61
CA LYS A 24 9.95 -0.52 -5.34
C LYS A 24 8.82 -1.14 -4.52
N ILE A 25 7.59 -0.88 -4.94
CA ILE A 25 6.37 -1.49 -4.36
C ILE A 25 6.12 -2.83 -5.04
N ILE A 26 5.85 -3.87 -4.24
CA ILE A 26 5.68 -5.25 -4.70
C ILE A 26 4.36 -5.78 -4.13
N ASN A 27 3.36 -5.90 -5.00
CA ASN A 27 2.05 -6.40 -4.62
C ASN A 27 2.04 -7.93 -4.58
N ARG A 28 2.02 -8.51 -3.39
CA ARG A 28 1.90 -9.97 -3.20
C ARG A 28 0.45 -10.40 -2.95
N THR A 29 -0.48 -9.46 -2.84
CA THR A 29 -1.90 -9.76 -2.74
C THR A 29 -2.46 -10.15 -4.10
N ASN A 30 -3.59 -10.86 -4.13
CA ASN A 30 -4.30 -11.16 -5.37
C ASN A 30 -5.16 -9.98 -5.86
N HIS A 31 -5.15 -8.86 -5.14
CA HIS A 31 -6.05 -7.73 -5.33
C HIS A 31 -5.29 -6.44 -5.62
N ASN A 32 -5.99 -5.40 -6.04
CA ASN A 32 -5.37 -4.12 -6.35
C ASN A 32 -4.88 -3.41 -5.08
N LEU A 33 -3.72 -2.76 -5.20
CA LEU A 33 -3.23 -1.76 -4.27
C LEU A 33 -3.45 -0.37 -4.86
N TYR A 34 -3.72 0.57 -3.96
CA TYR A 34 -3.89 1.98 -4.22
C TYR A 34 -2.86 2.74 -3.38
N PHE A 35 -2.03 3.55 -4.02
CA PHE A 35 -1.02 4.30 -3.28
C PHE A 35 -0.71 5.63 -3.93
N SER A 36 -0.26 6.57 -3.10
CA SER A 36 0.18 7.88 -3.56
C SER A 36 1.57 8.21 -3.03
N ILE A 37 2.43 8.68 -3.93
CA ILE A 37 3.79 9.14 -3.63
C ILE A 37 4.02 10.42 -4.42
N LYS A 38 4.52 11.48 -3.75
CA LYS A 38 4.75 12.81 -4.36
C LYS A 38 3.50 13.38 -5.05
N ASN A 39 2.31 13.17 -4.46
CA ASN A 39 1.00 13.60 -5.00
C ASN A 39 0.64 12.96 -6.36
N ASN A 40 1.26 11.83 -6.71
CA ASN A 40 0.84 11.01 -7.84
C ASN A 40 0.16 9.76 -7.31
N ASP A 41 -1.03 9.48 -7.82
CA ASP A 41 -1.81 8.30 -7.46
C ASP A 41 -1.52 7.15 -8.43
N TYR A 42 -1.40 5.95 -7.88
CA TYR A 42 -1.09 4.74 -8.60
C TYR A 42 -2.05 3.63 -8.22
N ILE A 43 -2.39 2.80 -9.21
CA ILE A 43 -3.08 1.53 -9.02
C ILE A 43 -2.12 0.43 -9.45
N LEU A 44 -1.83 -0.50 -8.55
CA LEU A 44 -0.98 -1.65 -8.83
C LEU A 44 -1.80 -2.93 -8.73
N GLU A 45 -1.94 -3.62 -9.85
CA GLU A 45 -2.70 -4.85 -9.94
C GLU A 45 -2.07 -5.99 -9.11
N GLY A 46 -2.90 -6.96 -8.76
CA GLY A 46 -2.53 -8.12 -7.94
C GLY A 46 -1.48 -9.03 -8.55
N SER A 47 -0.95 -9.94 -7.73
CA SER A 47 0.08 -10.94 -8.03
C SER A 47 -0.31 -12.00 -9.08
N GLN A 48 -1.55 -11.95 -9.58
CA GLN A 48 -2.00 -12.74 -10.73
C GLN A 48 -1.52 -12.16 -12.08
N THR A 49 -0.90 -10.98 -12.07
CA THR A 49 -0.32 -10.33 -13.25
C THR A 49 1.16 -10.70 -13.43
N SER A 50 1.71 -10.50 -14.64
CA SER A 50 3.08 -10.91 -14.98
C SER A 50 4.19 -10.11 -14.27
N ASP A 51 3.88 -8.92 -13.77
CA ASP A 51 4.80 -8.07 -13.01
C ASP A 51 4.03 -7.19 -12.02
N PRO A 52 3.76 -7.68 -10.79
CA PRO A 52 3.00 -6.95 -9.79
C PRO A 52 3.90 -5.95 -9.03
N THR A 53 4.73 -5.20 -9.76
CA THR A 53 5.68 -4.24 -9.17
C THR A 53 5.61 -2.86 -9.80
N GLN A 54 5.84 -1.83 -8.99
CA GLN A 54 5.99 -0.44 -9.44
C GLN A 54 7.23 0.16 -8.80
N SER A 55 8.14 0.68 -9.63
CA SER A 55 9.33 1.43 -9.21
C SER A 55 9.11 2.94 -9.37
N ILE A 56 9.62 3.72 -8.41
CA ILE A 56 9.56 5.18 -8.40
C ILE A 56 10.92 5.73 -7.99
N ASP A 57 11.52 6.54 -8.86
CA ASP A 57 12.78 7.21 -8.57
C ASP A 57 12.59 8.44 -7.67
N ILE A 58 13.47 8.54 -6.69
CA ILE A 58 13.52 9.59 -5.68
C ILE A 58 14.86 10.29 -5.80
N ASP A 59 14.83 11.54 -6.23
CA ASP A 59 15.99 12.44 -6.10
C ASP A 59 16.32 12.61 -4.61
N THR A 60 17.47 12.02 -4.22
CA THR A 60 17.99 12.08 -2.85
C THR A 60 18.98 13.24 -2.67
N GLY A 61 19.28 13.99 -3.73
CA GLY A 61 20.16 15.15 -3.70
C GLY A 61 21.53 14.88 -4.34
N ARG A 62 22.57 15.52 -3.79
CA ARG A 62 23.95 15.37 -4.28
C ARG A 62 24.79 14.72 -3.20
N GLN A 63 25.42 13.60 -3.53
CA GLN A 63 26.45 13.02 -2.69
C GLN A 63 27.81 13.63 -2.98
N PHE A 64 28.51 14.06 -1.93
CA PHE A 64 29.94 14.36 -1.99
C PHE A 64 30.73 13.16 -1.49
N LEU A 65 31.87 12.86 -2.11
CA LEU A 65 32.74 11.70 -1.86
C LEU A 65 33.16 11.46 -0.39
N PHE A 66 32.92 12.42 0.51
CA PHE A 66 33.31 12.34 1.92
C PHE A 66 32.21 12.75 2.90
N TRP A 67 31.05 13.23 2.42
CA TRP A 67 29.95 13.76 3.24
C TRP A 67 28.64 13.63 2.46
N GLY A 68 27.73 12.74 2.88
CA GLY A 68 26.39 12.66 2.26
C GLY A 68 25.67 11.33 2.48
N ASP A 69 25.29 11.04 3.72
CA ASP A 69 24.22 10.08 4.00
C ASP A 69 22.90 10.87 4.12
N ASP A 70 22.51 11.54 3.04
CA ASP A 70 21.26 12.32 3.02
C ASP A 70 20.11 11.39 2.66
N GLU A 71 19.63 10.65 3.66
CA GLU A 71 18.37 9.91 3.55
C GLU A 71 17.21 10.88 3.28
N LYS A 72 16.37 10.53 2.31
CA LYS A 72 15.19 11.34 1.96
C LYS A 72 13.92 10.73 2.54
N ALA A 73 13.26 11.49 3.41
CA ALA A 73 11.91 11.17 3.88
C ALA A 73 10.86 11.51 2.80
N VAL A 74 10.00 10.55 2.48
CA VAL A 74 8.93 10.65 1.47
C VAL A 74 7.62 10.17 2.09
N ALA A 75 6.62 11.04 2.15
CA ALA A 75 5.28 10.65 2.57
C ALA A 75 4.63 9.73 1.52
N MET A 76 3.96 8.69 2.00
CA MET A 76 3.27 7.71 1.18
C MET A 76 1.91 7.38 1.81
N HIS A 77 0.87 7.44 0.98
CA HIS A 77 -0.38 6.72 1.25
C HIS A 77 -0.29 5.34 0.58
N LEU A 78 -0.66 4.26 1.28
CA LEU A 78 -0.66 2.90 0.76
C LEU A 78 -1.76 2.06 1.41
N GLU A 79 -2.67 1.57 0.59
CA GLU A 79 -3.69 0.61 0.99
C GLU A 79 -4.08 -0.31 -0.18
N GLY A 80 -4.96 -1.28 0.06
CA GLY A 80 -5.50 -2.15 -0.98
C GLY A 80 -6.80 -2.80 -0.57
N GLU A 81 -7.42 -3.56 -1.47
CA GLU A 81 -8.70 -4.23 -1.16
C GLU A 81 -8.55 -5.22 0.00
N THR A 82 -7.38 -5.86 0.12
CA THR A 82 -7.03 -6.81 1.19
C THR A 82 -5.77 -6.41 1.97
N PHE A 83 -5.31 -5.16 1.81
CA PHE A 83 -4.06 -4.67 2.37
C PHE A 83 -4.27 -3.36 3.14
N MET A 84 -3.63 -3.28 4.30
CA MET A 84 -3.36 -2.06 5.04
C MET A 84 -1.99 -2.18 5.68
N LEU A 85 -1.29 -1.06 5.85
CA LEU A 85 -0.04 -1.02 6.62
C LEU A 85 -0.32 -1.47 8.03
N GLN A 86 0.57 -2.29 8.58
CA GLN A 86 0.46 -2.79 9.95
C GLN A 86 1.69 -2.39 10.73
N ASP A 87 1.48 -1.82 11.92
CA ASP A 87 2.57 -1.49 12.81
C ASP A 87 3.16 -2.77 13.41
N ALA A 88 4.47 -2.74 13.61
CA ALA A 88 5.26 -3.86 14.05
C ALA A 88 6.16 -3.47 15.21
N ASP A 89 6.36 -4.39 16.15
CA ASP A 89 7.31 -4.18 17.22
C ASP A 89 8.77 -4.14 16.69
N ALA A 90 9.73 -3.87 17.57
CA ALA A 90 11.15 -3.81 17.20
C ALA A 90 11.71 -5.15 16.67
N SER A 91 10.99 -6.25 16.85
CA SER A 91 11.32 -7.58 16.31
C SER A 91 10.59 -7.89 15.01
N GLY A 92 9.78 -6.96 14.49
CA GLY A 92 8.99 -7.12 13.27
C GLY A 92 7.69 -7.89 13.47
N ASN A 93 7.24 -8.13 14.71
CA ASN A 93 5.96 -8.80 14.94
C ASN A 93 4.81 -7.80 14.82
N PRO A 94 3.73 -8.15 14.10
CA PRO A 94 2.57 -7.29 13.95
C PRO A 94 1.84 -7.09 15.28
N ASN A 95 1.40 -5.86 15.56
CA ASN A 95 0.67 -5.53 16.80
C ASN A 95 -0.85 -5.37 16.61
N GLY A 96 -1.34 -5.47 15.37
CA GLY A 96 -2.77 -5.33 15.05
C GLY A 96 -3.26 -3.89 14.84
N LEU A 97 -2.38 -2.89 14.89
CA LEU A 97 -2.70 -1.51 14.52
C LEU A 97 -2.47 -1.30 13.03
N PHE A 98 -3.46 -0.71 12.36
CA PHE A 98 -3.45 -0.53 10.92
C PHE A 98 -3.51 0.93 10.51
N TYR A 99 -2.81 1.26 9.42
CA TYR A 99 -2.63 2.61 8.90
C TYR A 99 -2.70 2.60 7.37
N THR A 100 -2.93 3.77 6.80
CA THR A 100 -2.83 4.00 5.35
C THR A 100 -1.71 4.98 5.00
N GLU A 101 -1.26 5.80 5.96
CA GLU A 101 -0.19 6.77 5.77
C GLU A 101 1.11 6.29 6.41
N THR A 102 2.24 6.53 5.75
CA THR A 102 3.57 6.31 6.31
C THR A 102 4.61 7.27 5.71
N THR A 103 5.79 7.29 6.31
CA THR A 103 6.96 7.99 5.77
C THR A 103 8.01 6.95 5.41
N LEU A 104 8.37 6.92 4.14
CA LEU A 104 9.46 6.09 3.62
C LEU A 104 10.77 6.86 3.68
N HIS A 105 11.80 6.15 4.08
CA HIS A 105 13.15 6.66 4.27
C HIS A 105 14.03 6.07 3.18
N VAL A 106 14.36 6.89 2.18
CA VAL A 106 15.03 6.44 0.95
C VAL A 106 16.48 6.87 0.96
N GLU A 107 17.37 5.89 0.92
CA GLU A 107 18.80 6.13 0.85
C GLU A 107 19.26 6.31 -0.61
N PRO A 108 20.29 7.15 -0.83
CA PRO A 108 20.88 7.31 -2.15
C PRO A 108 21.47 6.01 -2.72
N ASP A 109 21.32 5.81 -4.03
CA ASP A 109 21.83 4.65 -4.78
C ASP A 109 21.34 3.28 -4.26
N LYS A 110 20.23 3.28 -3.50
CA LYS A 110 19.59 2.08 -2.97
C LYS A 110 18.14 1.96 -3.41
N THR A 111 17.67 0.72 -3.53
CA THR A 111 16.25 0.40 -3.69
C THR A 111 15.63 0.04 -2.34
N LEU A 112 14.70 0.84 -1.86
CA LEU A 112 13.78 0.49 -0.78
C LEU A 112 12.66 -0.38 -1.34
N LYS A 113 12.60 -1.65 -0.89
CA LYS A 113 11.55 -2.59 -1.31
C LYS A 113 10.43 -2.62 -0.29
N VAL A 114 9.20 -2.40 -0.75
CA VAL A 114 7.99 -2.49 0.07
C VAL A 114 7.20 -3.70 -0.41
N PHE A 115 7.11 -4.72 0.44
CA PHE A 115 6.36 -5.93 0.15
C PHE A 115 4.97 -5.83 0.77
N CYS A 116 3.94 -6.00 -0.05
CA CYS A 116 2.56 -5.87 0.36
C CYS A 116 1.88 -7.24 0.37
N ASP A 117 1.89 -7.89 1.54
CA ASP A 117 1.21 -9.15 1.82
C ASP A 117 -0.18 -8.89 2.44
N ALA A 118 -1.19 -9.69 2.11
CA ALA A 118 -2.55 -9.43 2.55
C ALA A 118 -2.67 -9.43 4.09
N THR A 119 -3.20 -8.34 4.65
CA THR A 119 -3.45 -8.20 6.09
C THR A 119 -4.92 -8.33 6.47
N HIS A 120 -5.80 -8.25 5.47
CA HIS A 120 -7.25 -8.29 5.63
C HIS A 120 -7.86 -9.33 4.67
N ALA A 121 -9.03 -9.83 5.04
CA ALA A 121 -9.93 -10.44 4.07
C ALA A 121 -10.66 -9.33 3.30
N GLY A 122 -11.17 -9.64 2.11
CA GLY A 122 -11.95 -8.70 1.30
C GLY A 122 -13.28 -9.33 0.92
N VAL A 123 -14.32 -8.51 0.86
CA VAL A 123 -15.60 -8.88 0.25
C VAL A 123 -15.95 -7.89 -0.84
N LYS A 124 -16.47 -8.43 -1.95
CA LYS A 124 -16.93 -7.65 -3.10
C LYS A 124 -18.33 -8.10 -3.48
N LEU A 125 -19.25 -7.15 -3.52
CA LEU A 125 -20.61 -7.34 -4.02
C LEU A 125 -20.72 -6.67 -5.39
N ILE A 126 -21.19 -7.40 -6.39
CA ILE A 126 -21.49 -6.87 -7.72
C ILE A 126 -23.00 -6.97 -7.89
N ASN A 127 -23.69 -5.83 -7.89
CA ASN A 127 -25.14 -5.78 -8.01
C ASN A 127 -25.56 -5.93 -9.47
N ASN A 128 -25.68 -7.18 -9.93
CA ASN A 128 -26.20 -7.49 -11.26
C ASN A 128 -27.74 -7.62 -11.30
N SER A 129 -28.43 -7.21 -10.24
CA SER A 129 -29.90 -7.22 -10.20
C SER A 129 -30.47 -5.95 -10.83
N PHE A 130 -31.79 -5.90 -11.01
CA PHE A 130 -32.50 -4.69 -11.45
C PHE A 130 -32.95 -3.81 -10.28
N GLN A 131 -32.61 -4.17 -9.04
CA GLN A 131 -32.98 -3.45 -7.83
C GLN A 131 -31.73 -2.88 -7.16
N ASN A 132 -31.88 -1.81 -6.39
CA ASN A 132 -30.81 -1.32 -5.54
C ASN A 132 -30.68 -2.22 -4.30
N VAL A 133 -29.45 -2.48 -3.88
CA VAL A 133 -29.18 -3.13 -2.59
C VAL A 133 -29.15 -2.03 -1.53
N GLU A 134 -30.09 -2.07 -0.60
CA GLU A 134 -30.21 -1.09 0.48
C GLU A 134 -29.22 -1.41 1.59
N ASN A 135 -29.18 -2.68 2.03
CA ASN A 135 -28.25 -3.13 3.07
C ASN A 135 -27.45 -4.33 2.60
N PHE A 136 -26.13 -4.24 2.74
CA PHE A 136 -25.20 -5.34 2.63
C PHE A 136 -24.50 -5.52 3.98
N SER A 137 -24.82 -6.61 4.65
CA SER A 137 -24.44 -6.84 6.04
C SER A 137 -23.82 -8.21 6.22
N TYR A 138 -23.12 -8.39 7.34
CA TYR A 138 -22.59 -9.69 7.74
C TYR A 138 -22.66 -9.90 9.24
N PHE A 139 -22.61 -11.17 9.65
CA PHE A 139 -22.28 -11.57 11.01
C PHE A 139 -21.22 -12.67 10.95
N THR A 140 -20.55 -12.90 12.07
CA THR A 140 -19.47 -13.90 12.20
C THR A 140 -19.94 -15.04 13.09
N ASP A 141 -19.30 -16.20 12.98
CA ASP A 141 -19.62 -17.38 13.80
C ASP A 141 -19.43 -17.16 15.32
N ASP A 142 -18.62 -16.16 15.69
CA ASP A 142 -18.41 -15.74 17.07
C ASP A 142 -19.33 -14.59 17.54
N SER A 143 -20.21 -14.06 16.68
CA SER A 143 -21.06 -12.93 17.01
C SER A 143 -22.37 -12.89 16.22
N ASP A 144 -23.49 -12.87 16.95
CA ASP A 144 -24.83 -12.63 16.37
C ASP A 144 -25.10 -11.16 15.99
N THR A 145 -24.10 -10.27 16.14
CA THR A 145 -24.28 -8.85 15.81
C THR A 145 -24.17 -8.67 14.30
N LEU A 146 -25.28 -8.29 13.68
CA LEU A 146 -25.30 -7.89 12.27
C LEU A 146 -24.55 -6.57 12.07
N LYS A 147 -23.56 -6.56 11.19
CA LYS A 147 -22.73 -5.41 10.84
C LYS A 147 -23.00 -5.01 9.40
N THR A 148 -23.54 -3.82 9.20
CA THR A 148 -23.74 -3.23 7.86
C THR A 148 -22.42 -2.72 7.31
N LEU A 149 -22.14 -3.05 6.05
CA LEU A 149 -20.90 -2.69 5.35
C LEU A 149 -21.04 -1.41 4.53
N ASN A 150 -22.18 -1.22 3.87
CA ASN A 150 -22.44 -0.05 3.04
C ASN A 150 -23.13 1.06 3.84
N TYR A 151 -22.83 2.31 3.50
CA TYR A 151 -23.48 3.49 4.08
C TYR A 151 -24.52 4.11 3.15
N GLU A 152 -24.43 3.80 1.85
CA GLU A 152 -25.32 4.25 0.79
C GLU A 152 -25.81 3.02 0.01
N PRO A 153 -26.98 3.10 -0.65
CA PRO A 153 -27.47 2.02 -1.48
C PRO A 153 -26.49 1.69 -2.62
N ILE A 154 -26.32 0.40 -2.91
CA ILE A 154 -25.48 -0.08 -4.01
C ILE A 154 -26.37 -0.22 -5.24
N LEU A 155 -26.21 0.66 -6.23
CA LEU A 155 -27.14 0.76 -7.34
C LEU A 155 -27.04 -0.45 -8.28
N SER A 156 -28.08 -0.66 -9.09
CA SER A 156 -28.05 -1.65 -10.16
C SER A 156 -26.86 -1.41 -11.10
N GLY A 157 -26.06 -2.45 -11.34
CA GLY A 157 -24.83 -2.42 -12.14
C GLY A 157 -23.58 -1.98 -11.37
N GLU A 158 -23.70 -1.55 -10.12
CA GLU A 158 -22.56 -1.09 -9.33
C GLU A 158 -21.83 -2.22 -8.61
N THR A 159 -20.63 -1.89 -8.17
CA THR A 159 -19.74 -2.76 -7.41
C THR A 159 -19.39 -2.07 -6.10
N PHE A 160 -19.55 -2.81 -5.01
CA PHE A 160 -19.13 -2.40 -3.68
C PHE A 160 -18.05 -3.36 -3.17
N TRP A 161 -17.07 -2.84 -2.44
CA TRP A 161 -16.08 -3.66 -1.76
C TRP A 161 -15.85 -3.14 -0.34
N SER A 162 -15.49 -4.05 0.56
CA SER A 162 -15.07 -3.69 1.91
C SER A 162 -14.00 -4.67 2.42
N ARG A 163 -13.12 -4.17 3.28
CA ARG A 163 -12.23 -5.01 4.09
C ARG A 163 -13.02 -5.70 5.18
N LEU A 164 -12.57 -6.90 5.50
CA LEU A 164 -13.01 -7.71 6.63
C LEU A 164 -11.78 -8.15 7.43
N LYS A 165 -12.01 -8.53 8.69
CA LYS A 165 -10.97 -9.14 9.51
C LYS A 165 -10.45 -10.41 8.82
N ALA A 166 -9.14 -10.60 8.76
CA ALA A 166 -8.58 -11.84 8.24
C ALA A 166 -8.67 -12.95 9.30
N SER A 167 -8.92 -14.19 8.87
CA SER A 167 -8.70 -15.35 9.72
C SER A 167 -7.20 -15.56 9.94
N THR A 168 -6.85 -16.07 11.12
CA THR A 168 -5.48 -16.45 11.47
C THR A 168 -5.44 -17.93 11.84
N VAL A 169 -4.24 -18.49 12.00
CA VAL A 169 -4.08 -19.88 12.46
C VAL A 169 -4.65 -20.13 13.86
N TRP A 170 -4.86 -19.08 14.66
CA TRP A 170 -5.40 -19.14 16.02
C TRP A 170 -6.86 -18.71 16.11
N ASP A 171 -7.38 -18.08 15.05
CA ASP A 171 -8.68 -17.42 15.03
C ASP A 171 -9.31 -17.60 13.64
N SER A 172 -10.04 -18.70 13.48
CA SER A 172 -10.80 -18.97 12.26
C SER A 172 -12.11 -18.20 12.31
N ILE A 173 -12.47 -17.54 11.23
CA ILE A 173 -13.69 -16.73 11.15
C ILE A 173 -14.53 -17.22 9.98
N ILE A 174 -15.80 -17.51 10.24
CA ILE A 174 -16.78 -17.84 9.20
C ILE A 174 -17.73 -16.66 9.07
N TYR A 175 -17.84 -16.14 7.84
CA TYR A 175 -18.72 -15.03 7.51
C TYR A 175 -20.04 -15.54 6.93
N SER A 176 -21.15 -15.00 7.46
CA SER A 176 -22.47 -15.13 6.85
C SER A 176 -22.94 -13.76 6.38
N PHE A 177 -23.28 -13.65 5.11
CA PHE A 177 -23.68 -12.38 4.48
C PHE A 177 -25.19 -12.33 4.27
N VAL A 178 -25.74 -11.14 4.44
CA VAL A 178 -27.15 -10.81 4.18
C VAL A 178 -27.18 -9.62 3.24
N VAL A 179 -27.98 -9.73 2.19
CA VAL A 179 -28.24 -8.68 1.22
C VAL A 179 -29.73 -8.39 1.27
N GLU A 180 -30.10 -7.13 1.47
CA GLU A 180 -31.47 -6.64 1.49
C GLU A 180 -31.67 -5.64 0.35
N PHE A 181 -32.67 -5.87 -0.48
CA PHE A 181 -33.06 -4.96 -1.57
C PHE A 181 -34.00 -3.86 -1.07
N GLU A 182 -34.17 -2.81 -1.87
CA GLU A 182 -35.06 -1.68 -1.56
C GLU A 182 -36.54 -2.07 -1.31
N ASP A 183 -36.97 -3.24 -1.76
CA ASP A 183 -38.32 -3.80 -1.53
C ASP A 183 -38.45 -4.60 -0.23
N GLY A 184 -37.36 -4.76 0.53
CA GLY A 184 -37.29 -5.52 1.78
C GLY A 184 -37.06 -7.02 1.62
N THR A 185 -36.65 -7.47 0.43
CA THR A 185 -36.30 -8.88 0.12
C THR A 185 -34.84 -9.19 0.39
#